data_AF-A0A7K2P8L1-F1
#
_entry.id   AF-A0A7K2P8L1-F1
#
_cell.length_a   1.000
_cell.length_b   1.000
_cell.length_c   1.000
_cell.angle_alpha   90.00
_cell.angle_beta   90.00
_cell.angle_gamma   90.00
#
_symmetry.space_group_name_H-M   'P 1'
#
loop_
_entity.id
_entity.type
_entity.pdbx_description
1 polymer ?
#
loop_
_entity_poly.entity_id
_entity_poly.type
_entity_poly.pdbx_seq_one_letter_code
_entity_poly.pdbx_strand_id
1 'polypeptide(L)'
;GGDWFDVIPLSGMRVAMVVGDVVGHGIPASATMGRLRTAVRTLADIDLTPEELLTHLDDLVVRLSEESGDDRAGEVGATCLYVVYDPVSRRCSMARAGHPAPVLVPPDGPPEQVELPSGPPLGVGGLPFESAELELREGTVLALYTDGLVESRDRDTDAGQALLREALAAPADSLDTACDRVLHRLLPSGSAADDVALLLARTRGLPAGQVATWDIPADPALVAPVRKQVLDQLSDWNLLEATFTAELVVSELVTNAIRYGSPPIRLRLIH
;
A
#
# COMPACT_ATOMS: atom_id res chain seq x y z
N GLY A 1 5.72 -16.05 12.45
CA GLY A 1 5.84 -16.65 11.13
C GLY A 1 6.74 -15.82 10.25
N GLY A 2 6.89 -16.25 9.00
CA GLY A 2 7.49 -15.47 7.91
C GLY A 2 6.56 -14.39 7.38
N ASP A 3 5.25 -14.66 7.40
CA ASP A 3 4.20 -13.73 6.98
C ASP A 3 4.11 -12.46 7.82
N TRP A 4 3.84 -11.33 7.16
CA TRP A 4 3.42 -10.10 7.81
C TRP A 4 2.44 -9.30 6.97
N PHE A 5 1.71 -8.43 7.65
CA PHE A 5 0.99 -7.33 7.03
C PHE A 5 1.17 -6.05 7.85
N ASP A 6 0.99 -4.90 7.21
CA ASP A 6 1.00 -3.60 7.89
C ASP A 6 0.07 -2.60 7.20
N VAL A 7 -0.39 -1.61 7.96
CA VAL A 7 -1.18 -0.48 7.46
C VAL A 7 -0.54 0.80 7.99
N ILE A 8 0.01 1.61 7.09
CA ILE A 8 0.88 2.73 7.43
C ILE A 8 0.22 4.03 6.95
N PRO A 9 -0.15 4.95 7.87
CA PRO A 9 -0.59 6.29 7.48
C PRO A 9 0.54 7.04 6.78
N LEU A 10 0.26 7.60 5.61
CA LEU A 10 1.19 8.42 4.84
C LEU A 10 0.75 9.89 4.86
N SER A 11 1.62 10.76 4.35
CA SER A 11 1.32 12.17 4.17
C SER A 11 0.09 12.38 3.25
N GLY A 12 -0.70 13.42 3.55
CA GLY A 12 -1.87 13.78 2.74
C GLY A 12 -3.05 12.82 2.85
N MET A 13 -3.23 12.16 4.00
CA MET A 13 -4.30 11.17 4.30
C MET A 13 -4.22 9.89 3.46
N ARG A 14 -3.12 9.69 2.72
CA ARG A 14 -2.85 8.43 2.02
C ARG A 14 -2.59 7.31 3.02
N VAL A 15 -2.80 6.08 2.60
CA VAL A 15 -2.54 4.89 3.41
C VAL A 15 -1.77 3.89 2.58
N ALA A 16 -0.64 3.40 3.11
CA ALA A 16 0.02 2.23 2.58
C ALA A 16 -0.51 0.96 3.24
N MET A 17 -0.64 -0.10 2.46
CA MET A 17 -0.97 -1.44 2.91
C MET A 17 0.08 -2.39 2.36
N VAL A 18 0.55 -3.28 3.21
CA VAL A 18 1.65 -4.19 2.88
C VAL A 18 1.27 -5.57 3.31
N VAL A 19 1.54 -6.55 2.46
CA VAL A 19 1.54 -7.97 2.82
C VAL A 19 2.79 -8.59 2.21
N GLY A 20 3.45 -9.45 2.96
CA GLY A 20 4.60 -10.18 2.47
C GLY A 20 4.84 -11.45 3.24
N ASP A 21 5.71 -12.26 2.69
CA ASP A 21 6.13 -13.53 3.26
C ASP A 21 7.66 -13.68 3.10
N VAL A 22 8.29 -14.24 4.12
CA VAL A 22 9.72 -14.56 4.14
C VAL A 22 9.87 -16.06 4.03
N VAL A 23 10.66 -16.50 3.05
CA VAL A 23 10.93 -17.92 2.83
C VAL A 23 11.46 -18.59 4.10
N GLY A 24 10.87 -19.73 4.44
CA GLY A 24 11.26 -20.55 5.58
C GLY A 24 10.46 -20.25 6.84
N HIS A 25 10.78 -20.95 7.93
CA HIS A 25 9.99 -20.90 9.16
C HIS A 25 10.85 -20.79 10.42
N GLY A 26 10.25 -20.31 11.50
CA GLY A 26 10.89 -20.22 12.81
C GLY A 26 11.65 -18.91 13.04
N ILE A 27 12.69 -18.96 13.89
CA ILE A 27 13.38 -17.77 14.40
C ILE A 27 14.07 -16.97 13.28
N PRO A 28 14.81 -17.58 12.32
CA PRO A 28 15.46 -16.81 11.25
C PRO A 28 14.46 -16.06 10.36
N ALA A 29 13.39 -16.73 9.91
CA ALA A 29 12.34 -16.09 9.11
C ALA A 29 11.65 -14.95 9.86
N SER A 30 11.34 -15.14 11.15
CA SER A 30 10.73 -14.09 11.98
C SER A 30 11.65 -12.88 12.18
N ALA A 31 12.96 -13.10 12.27
CA ALA A 31 13.95 -12.02 12.39
C ALA A 31 14.05 -11.21 11.09
N THR A 32 14.13 -11.88 9.93
CA THR A 32 14.12 -11.24 8.61
C THR A 32 12.83 -10.47 8.37
N MET A 33 11.68 -11.06 8.69
CA MET A 33 10.37 -10.39 8.61
C MET A 33 10.36 -9.10 9.45
N GLY A 34 10.86 -9.14 10.69
CA GLY A 34 10.95 -7.96 11.55
C GLY A 34 11.83 -6.84 10.95
N ARG A 35 12.94 -7.20 10.29
CA ARG A 35 13.81 -6.25 9.58
C ARG A 35 13.09 -5.64 8.36
N LEU A 36 12.45 -6.47 7.54
CA LEU A 36 11.71 -6.02 6.36
C LEU A 36 10.55 -5.10 6.73
N ARG A 37 9.74 -5.48 7.72
CA ARG A 37 8.65 -4.64 8.22
C ARG A 37 9.13 -3.28 8.71
N THR A 38 10.27 -3.23 9.40
CA THR A 38 10.87 -1.98 9.87
C THR A 38 11.38 -1.13 8.70
N ALA A 39 12.01 -1.77 7.71
CA ALA A 39 12.49 -1.09 6.50
C ALA A 39 11.33 -0.50 5.69
N VAL A 40 10.26 -1.27 5.46
CA VAL A 40 9.02 -0.82 4.82
C VAL A 40 8.50 0.46 5.47
N ARG A 41 8.38 0.50 6.80
CA ARG A 41 7.91 1.69 7.52
C ARG A 41 8.80 2.90 7.28
N THR A 42 10.12 2.70 7.37
CA THR A 42 11.10 3.76 7.16
C THR A 42 11.05 4.30 5.73
N LEU A 43 10.92 3.43 4.74
CA LEU A 43 10.85 3.78 3.32
C LEU A 43 9.49 4.44 2.97
N ALA A 44 8.41 4.00 3.62
CA ALA A 44 7.10 4.61 3.50
C ALA A 44 7.08 6.05 4.06
N ASP A 45 7.78 6.30 5.16
CA ASP A 45 7.87 7.63 5.79
C ASP A 45 8.55 8.68 4.90
N ILE A 46 9.43 8.27 3.97
CA ILE A 46 10.07 9.15 2.99
C ILE A 46 9.34 9.22 1.64
N ASP A 47 8.12 8.65 1.55
CA ASP A 47 7.18 8.80 0.44
C ASP A 47 7.67 8.30 -0.93
N LEU A 48 8.39 7.17 -0.94
CA LEU A 48 8.80 6.51 -2.18
C LEU A 48 7.61 5.91 -2.94
N THR A 49 7.74 5.81 -4.27
CA THR A 49 6.77 5.07 -5.08
C THR A 49 6.84 3.56 -4.76
N PRO A 50 5.77 2.79 -5.02
CA PRO A 50 5.78 1.34 -4.74
C PRO A 50 6.95 0.59 -5.37
N GLU A 51 7.30 0.88 -6.63
CA GLU A 51 8.41 0.24 -7.33
C GLU A 51 9.79 0.61 -6.76
N GLU A 52 9.98 1.88 -6.36
CA GLU A 52 11.22 2.33 -5.71
C GLU A 52 11.37 1.68 -4.34
N LEU A 53 10.30 1.63 -3.56
CA LEU A 53 10.29 0.99 -2.24
C LEU A 53 10.66 -0.49 -2.36
N LEU A 54 10.07 -1.22 -3.31
CA LEU A 54 10.42 -2.63 -3.53
C LEU A 54 11.88 -2.81 -3.97
N THR A 55 12.40 -1.89 -4.79
CA THR A 55 13.82 -1.89 -5.19
C THR A 55 14.74 -1.77 -3.97
N HIS A 56 14.43 -0.85 -3.04
CA HIS A 56 15.21 -0.70 -1.82
C HIS A 56 15.07 -1.88 -0.84
N LEU A 57 13.92 -2.55 -0.83
CA LEU A 57 13.75 -3.78 -0.07
C LEU A 57 14.54 -4.94 -0.68
N ASP A 58 14.60 -5.05 -2.00
CA ASP A 58 15.39 -6.06 -2.70
C ASP A 58 16.87 -5.93 -2.35
N ASP A 59 17.41 -4.71 -2.46
CA ASP A 59 18.77 -4.38 -2.04
C ASP A 59 19.03 -4.74 -0.57
N LEU A 60 18.04 -4.54 0.31
CA LEU A 60 18.15 -4.93 1.71
C LEU A 60 18.25 -6.44 1.85
N VAL A 61 17.35 -7.21 1.22
CA VAL A 61 17.37 -8.68 1.27
C VAL A 61 18.70 -9.22 0.77
N VAL A 62 19.21 -8.72 -0.37
CA VAL A 62 20.52 -9.13 -0.92
C VAL A 62 21.63 -8.95 0.13
N ARG A 63 21.69 -7.79 0.79
CA ARG A 63 22.67 -7.54 1.87
C ARG A 63 22.49 -8.47 3.06
N LEU A 64 21.24 -8.80 3.44
CA LEU A 64 20.98 -9.70 4.57
C LEU A 64 21.50 -11.12 4.29
N SER A 65 21.36 -11.57 3.04
CA SER A 65 21.88 -12.85 2.57
C SER A 65 23.41 -12.88 2.66
N GLU A 66 24.08 -11.82 2.20
CA GLU A 66 25.54 -11.69 2.25
C GLU A 66 26.08 -11.68 3.70
N GLU A 67 25.42 -10.95 4.62
CA GLU A 67 25.80 -10.85 6.04
C GLU A 67 25.70 -12.20 6.76
N SER A 68 24.76 -13.04 6.37
CA SER A 68 24.49 -14.32 7.04
C SER A 68 25.50 -15.41 6.68
N GLY A 69 26.35 -15.19 5.66
CA GLY A 69 27.39 -16.13 5.24
C GLY A 69 26.85 -17.45 4.68
N ASP A 70 25.56 -17.52 4.37
CA ASP A 70 24.93 -18.68 3.75
C ASP A 70 25.18 -18.60 2.24
N ASP A 71 26.17 -19.34 1.74
CA ASP A 71 26.40 -19.60 0.30
C ASP A 71 25.22 -20.35 -0.38
N ARG A 72 24.11 -20.56 0.36
CA ARG A 72 22.84 -21.04 -0.17
C ARG A 72 22.08 -19.88 -0.80
N ALA A 73 22.55 -19.45 -1.96
CA ALA A 73 21.76 -18.66 -2.91
C ALA A 73 20.44 -19.40 -3.18
N GLY A 74 19.37 -19.07 -2.44
CA GLY A 74 18.07 -19.74 -2.52
C GLY A 74 17.29 -19.89 -1.21
N GLU A 75 17.90 -19.74 -0.03
CA GLU A 75 17.17 -19.85 1.27
C GLU A 75 16.75 -18.50 1.87
N VAL A 76 17.30 -17.38 1.40
CA VAL A 76 16.92 -16.03 1.86
C VAL A 76 16.24 -15.31 0.69
N GLY A 77 14.92 -15.32 0.71
CA GLY A 77 14.07 -14.60 -0.23
C GLY A 77 12.79 -14.16 0.47
N ALA A 78 12.13 -13.14 -0.06
CA ALA A 78 10.84 -12.71 0.44
C ALA A 78 9.93 -12.28 -0.70
N THR A 79 8.62 -12.47 -0.53
CA THR A 79 7.62 -11.86 -1.39
C THR A 79 7.02 -10.65 -0.71
N CYS A 80 6.63 -9.64 -1.48
CA CYS A 80 6.00 -8.43 -0.94
C CYS A 80 5.04 -7.82 -1.95
N LEU A 81 3.87 -7.40 -1.48
CA LEU A 81 2.92 -6.55 -2.18
C LEU A 81 2.81 -5.24 -1.39
N TYR A 82 3.11 -4.12 -2.04
CA TYR A 82 2.99 -2.79 -1.47
C TYR A 82 1.94 -2.00 -2.24
N VAL A 83 0.96 -1.46 -1.51
CA VAL A 83 -0.21 -0.76 -2.05
C VAL A 83 -0.36 0.60 -1.38
N VAL A 84 -0.48 1.67 -2.16
CA VAL A 84 -0.76 3.02 -1.66
C VAL A 84 -2.10 3.48 -2.19
N TYR A 85 -3.01 3.84 -1.29
CA TYR A 85 -4.32 4.41 -1.63
C TYR A 85 -4.40 5.89 -1.23
N ASP A 86 -4.81 6.75 -2.17
CA ASP A 86 -5.11 8.16 -1.93
C ASP A 86 -6.62 8.40 -1.88
N PRO A 87 -7.20 8.70 -0.70
CA PRO A 87 -8.64 8.88 -0.57
C PRO A 87 -9.17 10.15 -1.25
N VAL A 88 -8.31 11.11 -1.60
CA VAL A 88 -8.74 12.32 -2.32
C VAL A 88 -8.94 12.02 -3.79
N SER A 89 -7.92 11.47 -4.45
CA SER A 89 -7.98 11.14 -5.88
C SER A 89 -8.67 9.80 -6.14
N ARG A 90 -8.86 8.99 -5.09
CA ARG A 90 -9.27 7.58 -5.12
C ARG A 90 -8.38 6.70 -5.98
N ARG A 91 -7.14 7.13 -6.21
CA ARG A 91 -6.13 6.37 -6.94
C ARG A 91 -5.43 5.41 -6.00
N CYS A 92 -5.17 4.23 -6.51
CA CYS A 92 -4.41 3.20 -5.84
C CYS A 92 -3.21 2.83 -6.71
N SER A 93 -2.00 2.96 -6.17
CA SER A 93 -0.76 2.52 -6.82
C SER A 93 -0.26 1.26 -6.13
N MET A 94 0.19 0.27 -6.90
CA MET A 94 0.56 -1.05 -6.37
C MET A 94 1.78 -1.58 -7.11
N ALA A 95 2.70 -2.21 -6.38
CA ALA A 95 3.77 -3.02 -6.97
C ALA A 95 3.93 -4.32 -6.17
N ARG A 96 4.41 -5.38 -6.83
CA ARG A 96 4.62 -6.69 -6.19
C ARG A 96 5.93 -7.34 -6.61
N ALA A 97 6.61 -7.91 -5.62
CA ALA A 97 7.81 -8.73 -5.75
C ALA A 97 7.44 -10.19 -5.45
N GLY A 98 7.19 -11.00 -6.49
CA GLY A 98 6.82 -12.41 -6.38
C GLY A 98 5.48 -12.73 -5.68
N HIS A 99 4.84 -11.75 -5.04
CA HIS A 99 3.67 -11.95 -4.20
C HIS A 99 2.38 -12.14 -5.01
N PRO A 100 1.36 -12.86 -4.50
CA PRO A 100 0.05 -12.93 -5.13
C PRO A 100 -0.57 -11.55 -5.42
N ALA A 101 -1.25 -11.42 -6.56
CA ALA A 101 -1.99 -10.20 -6.87
C ALA A 101 -3.24 -10.07 -5.97
N PRO A 102 -3.58 -8.85 -5.52
CA PRO A 102 -4.74 -8.64 -4.67
C PRO A 102 -6.04 -8.91 -5.42
N VAL A 103 -7.10 -9.20 -4.66
CA VAL A 103 -8.47 -9.27 -5.18
C VAL A 103 -9.19 -7.98 -4.83
N LEU A 104 -9.89 -7.41 -5.82
CA LEU A 104 -10.69 -6.23 -5.69
C LEU A 104 -12.17 -6.60 -5.76
N VAL A 105 -12.97 -6.10 -4.83
CA VAL A 105 -14.42 -6.30 -4.79
C VAL A 105 -15.09 -4.94 -4.95
N PRO A 106 -15.57 -4.59 -6.14
CA PRO A 106 -16.34 -3.36 -6.33
C PRO A 106 -17.64 -3.43 -5.51
N PRO A 107 -18.21 -2.30 -5.05
CA PRO A 107 -19.38 -2.31 -4.17
C PRO A 107 -20.61 -3.03 -4.76
N ASP A 108 -20.72 -3.10 -6.09
CA ASP A 108 -21.83 -3.73 -6.82
C ASP A 108 -21.33 -4.71 -7.89
N GLY A 109 -20.08 -5.15 -7.79
CA GLY A 109 -19.41 -5.98 -8.79
C GLY A 109 -18.93 -7.30 -8.23
N PRO A 110 -18.66 -8.29 -9.09
CA PRO A 110 -17.99 -9.50 -8.67
C PRO A 110 -16.55 -9.20 -8.23
N PRO A 111 -15.95 -10.05 -7.38
CA PRO A 111 -14.53 -9.98 -7.08
C PRO A 111 -13.68 -10.23 -8.33
N GLU A 112 -12.72 -9.34 -8.58
CA GLU A 112 -11.82 -9.35 -9.73
C GLU A 112 -10.38 -9.37 -9.24
N GLN A 113 -9.53 -10.18 -9.86
CA GLN A 113 -8.10 -10.15 -9.56
C GLN A 113 -7.47 -8.95 -10.26
N VAL A 114 -6.62 -8.21 -9.55
CA VAL A 114 -5.96 -7.05 -10.14
C VAL A 114 -4.86 -7.52 -11.10
N GLU A 115 -4.85 -6.98 -12.31
CA GLU A 115 -3.75 -7.15 -13.25
C GLU A 115 -2.56 -6.30 -12.79
N LEU A 116 -1.55 -6.95 -12.20
CA LEU A 116 -0.31 -6.31 -11.75
C LEU A 116 0.91 -6.96 -12.41
N PRO A 117 1.87 -6.17 -12.93
CA PRO A 117 3.18 -6.67 -13.31
C PRO A 117 3.77 -7.53 -12.19
N SER A 118 4.37 -8.66 -12.56
CA SER A 118 5.02 -9.53 -11.59
C SER A 118 6.52 -9.25 -11.60
N GLY A 119 7.05 -8.65 -10.54
CA GLY A 119 8.49 -8.66 -10.30
C GLY A 119 8.96 -10.01 -9.75
N PRO A 120 10.28 -10.29 -9.78
CA PRO A 120 10.86 -11.44 -9.09
C PRO A 120 10.65 -11.33 -7.57
N PRO A 121 10.76 -12.43 -6.79
CA PRO A 121 10.87 -12.32 -5.34
C PRO A 121 12.08 -11.48 -4.93
N LEU A 122 11.98 -10.82 -3.77
CA LEU A 122 13.07 -10.02 -3.20
C LEU A 122 14.29 -10.90 -2.91
N GLY A 123 15.48 -10.41 -3.23
CA GLY A 123 16.76 -11.09 -3.05
C GLY A 123 17.18 -11.96 -4.24
N VAL A 124 16.30 -12.20 -5.21
CA VAL A 124 16.61 -12.99 -6.42
C VAL A 124 17.33 -12.11 -7.46
N GLY A 125 17.06 -10.82 -7.46
CA GLY A 125 17.50 -9.88 -8.49
C GLY A 125 16.80 -10.10 -9.83
N GLY A 126 17.16 -9.28 -10.83
CA GLY A 126 16.64 -9.40 -12.19
C GLY A 126 16.11 -8.09 -12.75
N LEU A 127 14.88 -8.14 -13.27
CA LEU A 127 14.19 -6.98 -13.85
C LEU A 127 13.73 -6.00 -12.76
N PRO A 128 13.65 -4.69 -13.07
CA PRO A 128 13.08 -3.71 -12.15
C PRO A 128 11.64 -4.07 -11.79
N PHE A 129 11.22 -3.67 -10.59
CA PHE A 129 9.81 -3.73 -10.21
C PHE A 129 9.03 -2.68 -10.99
N GLU A 130 7.79 -3.02 -11.36
CA GLU A 130 6.87 -2.11 -12.04
C GLU A 130 5.62 -1.96 -11.18
N SER A 131 5.07 -0.74 -11.15
CA SER A 131 3.79 -0.46 -10.51
C SER A 131 2.66 -0.32 -11.52
N ALA A 132 1.45 -0.55 -11.03
CA ALA A 132 0.23 -0.22 -11.75
C ALA A 132 -0.63 0.74 -10.91
N GLU A 133 -1.36 1.61 -11.61
CA GLU A 133 -2.25 2.59 -10.99
C GLU A 133 -3.69 2.36 -11.42
N LEU A 134 -4.61 2.37 -10.46
CA LEU A 134 -6.03 2.10 -10.65
C LEU A 134 -6.85 3.17 -9.95
N GLU A 135 -7.94 3.65 -10.56
CA GLU A 135 -8.94 4.42 -9.84
C GLU A 135 -9.95 3.47 -9.20
N LEU A 136 -10.13 3.59 -7.88
CA LEU A 136 -11.04 2.75 -7.13
C LEU A 136 -12.31 3.50 -6.80
N ARG A 137 -13.47 2.88 -7.04
CA ARG A 137 -14.73 3.44 -6.54
C ARG A 137 -14.72 3.41 -5.02
N GLU A 138 -15.38 4.38 -4.41
CA GLU A 138 -15.64 4.35 -2.97
C GLU A 138 -16.45 3.10 -2.59
N GLY A 139 -16.13 2.51 -1.44
CA GLY A 139 -16.76 1.28 -0.97
C GLY A 139 -16.16 -0.01 -1.55
N THR A 140 -15.22 0.09 -2.47
CA THR A 140 -14.46 -1.05 -3.01
C THR A 140 -13.66 -1.72 -1.88
N VAL A 141 -13.67 -3.05 -1.81
CA VAL A 141 -12.85 -3.81 -0.85
C VAL A 141 -11.63 -4.37 -1.57
N LEU A 142 -10.45 -4.08 -1.05
CA LEU A 142 -9.19 -4.72 -1.43
C LEU A 142 -8.90 -5.87 -0.47
N ALA A 143 -8.55 -7.03 -1.03
CA ALA A 143 -8.11 -8.20 -0.28
C ALA A 143 -6.66 -8.54 -0.67
N LEU A 144 -5.76 -8.37 0.28
CA LEU A 144 -4.35 -8.75 0.18
C LEU A 144 -4.14 -9.98 1.05
N TYR A 145 -3.37 -10.96 0.56
CA TYR A 145 -3.24 -12.26 1.21
C TYR A 145 -1.92 -12.93 0.86
N THR A 146 -1.41 -13.76 1.76
CA THR A 146 -0.28 -14.64 1.49
C THR A 146 -0.74 -15.92 0.79
N ASP A 147 0.18 -16.57 0.08
CA ASP A 147 -0.07 -17.82 -0.62
C ASP A 147 -0.59 -18.92 0.29
N GLY A 148 -0.14 -18.99 1.55
CA GLY A 148 -0.65 -19.92 2.58
C GLY A 148 -2.17 -19.87 2.79
N LEU A 149 -2.86 -18.77 2.40
CA LEU A 149 -4.31 -18.70 2.40
C LEU A 149 -4.94 -19.57 1.29
N VAL A 150 -4.37 -19.53 0.10
CA VAL A 150 -4.94 -20.14 -1.12
C VAL A 150 -4.34 -21.51 -1.41
N GLU A 151 -3.08 -21.74 -1.04
CA GLU A 151 -2.37 -22.99 -1.22
C GLU A 151 -2.56 -23.94 -0.03
N SER A 152 -2.73 -25.23 -0.32
CA SER A 152 -2.71 -26.26 0.70
C SER A 152 -2.26 -27.59 0.09
N ARG A 153 -1.97 -28.61 0.91
CA ARG A 153 -1.56 -29.93 0.43
C ARG A 153 -2.53 -30.57 -0.57
N ASP A 154 -3.82 -30.27 -0.42
CA ASP A 154 -4.91 -30.87 -1.20
C ASP A 154 -5.52 -29.90 -2.22
N ARG A 155 -5.00 -28.66 -2.32
CA ARG A 155 -5.57 -27.59 -3.17
C ARG A 155 -4.48 -26.77 -3.83
N ASP A 156 -4.52 -26.70 -5.15
CA ASP A 156 -3.66 -25.81 -5.92
C ASP A 156 -4.06 -24.33 -5.78
N THR A 157 -3.15 -23.44 -6.18
CA THR A 157 -3.31 -21.99 -6.06
C THR A 157 -4.53 -21.48 -6.82
N ASP A 158 -4.81 -22.00 -8.01
CA ASP A 158 -5.93 -21.55 -8.85
C ASP A 158 -7.29 -21.87 -8.22
N ALA A 159 -7.46 -23.10 -7.72
CA ALA A 159 -8.65 -23.49 -6.99
C ALA A 159 -8.81 -22.69 -5.68
N GLY A 160 -7.70 -22.41 -4.99
CA GLY A 160 -7.68 -21.55 -3.81
C GLY A 160 -8.15 -20.12 -4.11
N GLN A 161 -7.62 -19.51 -5.17
CA GLN A 161 -8.01 -18.18 -5.61
C GLN A 161 -9.47 -18.12 -6.07
N ALA A 162 -9.99 -19.18 -6.70
CA ALA A 162 -11.41 -19.29 -7.03
C ALA A 162 -12.28 -19.29 -5.77
N LEU A 163 -11.94 -20.09 -4.76
CA LEU A 163 -12.65 -20.12 -3.48
C LEU A 163 -12.57 -18.80 -2.73
N LEU A 164 -11.42 -18.10 -2.78
CA LEU A 164 -11.26 -16.76 -2.21
C LEU A 164 -12.24 -15.78 -2.87
N ARG A 165 -12.29 -15.76 -4.21
CA ARG A 165 -13.23 -14.92 -4.96
C ARG A 165 -14.69 -15.27 -4.64
N GLU A 166 -15.05 -16.55 -4.55
CA GLU A 166 -16.39 -16.96 -4.13
C GLU A 166 -16.75 -16.47 -2.72
N ALA A 167 -15.82 -16.61 -1.75
CA ALA A 167 -16.04 -16.17 -0.38
C ALA A 167 -16.18 -14.64 -0.28
N LEU A 168 -15.42 -13.89 -1.09
CA LEU A 168 -15.49 -12.43 -1.16
C LEU A 168 -16.74 -11.92 -1.89
N ALA A 169 -17.34 -12.71 -2.78
CA ALA A 169 -18.52 -12.30 -3.55
C ALA A 169 -19.79 -12.20 -2.69
N ALA A 170 -19.84 -12.91 -1.56
CA ALA A 170 -20.98 -12.84 -0.65
C ALA A 170 -21.01 -11.49 0.10
N PRO A 171 -22.15 -10.78 0.13
CA PRO A 171 -22.31 -9.58 0.94
C PRO A 171 -21.96 -9.84 2.40
N ALA A 172 -21.36 -8.84 3.06
CA ALA A 172 -21.02 -8.90 4.48
C ALA A 172 -21.33 -7.55 5.14
N ASP A 173 -21.92 -7.60 6.34
CA ASP A 173 -22.26 -6.41 7.12
C ASP A 173 -21.00 -5.67 7.61
N SER A 174 -19.89 -6.38 7.78
CA SER A 174 -18.59 -5.83 8.18
C SER A 174 -17.43 -6.53 7.46
N LEU A 175 -16.25 -5.90 7.48
CA LEU A 175 -15.02 -6.53 6.98
C LEU A 175 -14.61 -7.71 7.86
N ASP A 176 -14.86 -7.66 9.16
CA ASP A 176 -14.56 -8.77 10.08
C ASP A 176 -15.35 -10.03 9.70
N THR A 177 -16.66 -9.88 9.42
CA THR A 177 -17.49 -11.00 8.95
C THR A 177 -17.05 -11.51 7.58
N ALA A 178 -16.54 -10.64 6.71
CA ALA A 178 -15.95 -11.08 5.44
C ALA A 178 -14.64 -11.87 5.66
N CYS A 179 -13.75 -11.38 6.53
CA CYS A 179 -12.53 -12.08 6.93
C CYS A 179 -12.83 -13.46 7.51
N ASP A 180 -13.71 -13.55 8.51
CA ASP A 180 -14.06 -14.81 9.17
C ASP A 180 -14.62 -15.82 8.17
N ARG A 181 -15.45 -15.37 7.23
CA ARG A 181 -16.01 -16.23 6.17
C ARG A 181 -14.92 -16.74 5.23
N VAL A 182 -14.00 -15.87 4.80
CA VAL A 182 -12.86 -16.24 3.95
C VAL A 182 -12.01 -17.29 4.68
N LEU A 183 -11.62 -17.02 5.93
CA LEU A 183 -10.81 -17.95 6.73
C LEU A 183 -11.53 -19.28 6.95
N HIS A 184 -12.82 -19.28 7.33
CA HIS A 184 -13.59 -20.52 7.52
C HIS A 184 -13.73 -21.32 6.21
N ARG A 185 -13.87 -20.63 5.07
CA ARG A 185 -14.04 -21.30 3.78
C ARG A 185 -12.73 -21.90 3.26
N LEU A 186 -11.61 -21.20 3.44
CA LEU A 186 -10.32 -21.64 2.90
C LEU A 186 -9.52 -22.51 3.88
N LEU A 187 -9.78 -22.42 5.18
CA LEU A 187 -9.11 -23.17 6.26
C LEU A 187 -10.13 -23.95 7.12
N PRO A 188 -10.91 -24.89 6.55
CA PRO A 188 -12.03 -25.54 7.24
C PRO A 188 -11.61 -26.40 8.45
N SER A 189 -10.37 -26.92 8.46
CA SER A 189 -9.83 -27.70 9.59
C SER A 189 -9.20 -26.85 10.69
N GLY A 190 -9.14 -25.52 10.52
CA GLY A 190 -8.50 -24.60 11.46
C GLY A 190 -6.97 -24.66 11.49
N SER A 191 -6.33 -25.50 10.67
CA SER A 191 -4.89 -25.62 10.54
C SER A 191 -4.44 -25.28 9.13
N ALA A 192 -3.66 -24.21 8.97
CA ALA A 192 -2.93 -23.94 7.74
C ALA A 192 -1.65 -24.79 7.70
N ALA A 193 -1.21 -25.14 6.49
CA ALA A 193 0.07 -25.84 6.29
C ALA A 193 1.27 -24.88 6.43
N ASP A 194 1.01 -23.58 6.25
CA ASP A 194 1.97 -22.48 6.33
C ASP A 194 1.39 -21.33 7.19
N ASP A 195 2.17 -20.28 7.40
CA ASP A 195 1.65 -19.02 7.93
C ASP A 195 0.58 -18.43 6.98
N VAL A 196 -0.38 -17.68 7.55
CA VAL A 196 -1.48 -17.07 6.79
C VAL A 196 -1.68 -15.63 7.22
N ALA A 197 -1.68 -14.72 6.26
CA ALA A 197 -2.12 -13.34 6.41
C ALA A 197 -3.26 -13.03 5.44
N LEU A 198 -4.27 -12.30 5.94
CA LEU A 198 -5.36 -11.72 5.14
C LEU A 198 -5.63 -10.30 5.64
N LEU A 199 -5.52 -9.33 4.74
CA LEU A 199 -5.85 -7.94 4.99
C LEU A 199 -7.00 -7.52 4.07
N LEU A 200 -8.14 -7.18 4.67
CA LEU A 200 -9.27 -6.56 3.97
C LEU A 200 -9.31 -5.07 4.28
N ALA A 201 -9.37 -4.24 3.24
CA ALA A 201 -9.50 -2.79 3.37
C ALA A 201 -10.62 -2.27 2.48
N ARG A 202 -11.51 -1.43 3.04
CA ARG A 202 -12.57 -0.79 2.27
C ARG A 202 -12.20 0.65 1.95
N THR A 203 -12.21 1.00 0.67
CA THR A 203 -11.92 2.36 0.22
C THR A 203 -12.99 3.33 0.71
N ARG A 204 -12.52 4.50 1.15
CA ARG A 204 -13.34 5.67 1.47
C ARG A 204 -12.82 6.85 0.67
N GLY A 205 -13.73 7.68 0.16
CA GLY A 205 -13.38 8.94 -0.46
C GLY A 205 -13.36 10.05 0.59
N LEU A 206 -12.46 11.02 0.45
CA LEU A 206 -12.63 12.27 1.19
C LEU A 206 -13.71 13.12 0.51
N PRO A 207 -14.71 13.61 1.26
CA PRO A 207 -15.72 14.52 0.71
C PRO A 207 -15.07 15.73 0.04
N ALA A 208 -15.60 16.17 -1.11
CA ALA A 208 -15.08 17.34 -1.82
C ALA A 208 -15.07 18.62 -0.95
N GLY A 209 -15.98 18.73 0.04
CA GLY A 209 -16.01 19.84 0.99
C GLY A 209 -14.88 19.82 2.03
N GLN A 210 -14.10 18.73 2.11
CA GLN A 210 -12.95 18.57 3.01
C GLN A 210 -11.61 18.72 2.29
N VAL A 211 -11.63 18.99 0.98
CA VAL A 211 -10.42 19.04 0.18
C VAL A 211 -10.43 20.23 -0.76
N ALA A 212 -9.35 21.00 -0.75
CA ALA A 212 -9.07 22.02 -1.74
C ALA A 212 -7.73 21.72 -2.41
N THR A 213 -7.71 21.74 -3.74
CA THR A 213 -6.54 21.40 -4.55
C THR A 213 -6.25 22.53 -5.53
N TRP A 214 -4.99 22.95 -5.60
CA TRP A 214 -4.51 23.92 -6.57
C TRP A 214 -3.29 23.37 -7.31
N ASP A 215 -3.34 23.36 -8.63
CA ASP A 215 -2.16 23.17 -9.46
C ASP A 215 -1.40 24.50 -9.56
N ILE A 216 -0.12 24.50 -9.21
CA ILE A 216 0.68 25.71 -9.08
C ILE A 216 1.74 25.72 -10.19
N PRO A 217 1.66 26.65 -11.15
CA PRO A 217 2.77 26.90 -12.08
C PRO A 217 4.05 27.25 -11.32
N ALA A 218 5.21 26.87 -11.88
CA ALA A 218 6.53 27.18 -11.31
C ALA A 218 6.90 28.67 -11.49
N ASP A 219 6.08 29.57 -10.95
CA ASP A 219 6.24 31.03 -10.99
C ASP A 219 6.27 31.60 -9.56
N PRO A 220 7.41 32.13 -9.09
CA PRO A 220 7.54 32.73 -7.77
C PRO A 220 6.53 33.86 -7.49
N ALA A 221 5.99 34.53 -8.51
CA ALA A 221 4.94 35.54 -8.33
C ALA A 221 3.63 34.97 -7.77
N LEU A 222 3.43 33.65 -7.86
CA LEU A 222 2.23 32.96 -7.38
C LEU A 222 2.26 32.60 -5.89
N VAL A 223 3.40 32.74 -5.20
CA VAL A 223 3.50 32.39 -3.76
C VAL A 223 2.49 33.18 -2.91
N ALA A 224 2.43 34.51 -3.07
CA ALA A 224 1.50 35.34 -2.31
C ALA A 224 0.01 35.13 -2.71
N PRO A 225 -0.35 35.03 -4.00
CA PRO A 225 -1.68 34.64 -4.42
C PRO A 225 -2.15 33.28 -3.87
N VAL A 226 -1.30 32.24 -3.95
CA VAL A 226 -1.63 30.90 -3.44
C VAL A 226 -1.86 30.92 -1.93
N ARG A 227 -1.00 31.65 -1.20
CA ARG A 227 -1.18 31.83 0.24
C ARG A 227 -2.52 32.47 0.57
N LYS A 228 -2.89 33.54 -0.14
CA LYS A 228 -4.19 34.19 0.02
C LYS A 228 -5.34 33.20 -0.22
N GLN A 229 -5.26 32.39 -1.29
CA GLN A 229 -6.27 31.37 -1.58
C GLN A 229 -6.42 30.36 -0.43
N VAL A 230 -5.33 29.94 0.21
CA VAL A 230 -5.39 29.06 1.38
C VAL A 230 -6.08 29.74 2.55
N LEU A 231 -5.77 31.01 2.84
CA LEU A 231 -6.40 31.73 3.95
C LEU A 231 -7.90 31.96 3.72
N ASP A 232 -8.27 32.28 2.48
CA ASP A 232 -9.67 32.40 2.07
C ASP A 232 -10.37 31.04 2.26
N GLN A 233 -9.74 29.93 1.85
CA GLN A 233 -10.30 28.58 2.03
C GLN A 233 -10.45 28.17 3.51
N LEU A 234 -9.47 28.50 4.36
CA LEU A 234 -9.58 28.27 5.80
C LEU A 234 -10.71 29.07 6.44
N SER A 235 -10.94 30.29 5.94
CA SER A 235 -12.07 31.12 6.38
C SER A 235 -13.40 30.50 5.96
N ASP A 236 -13.50 30.00 4.72
CA ASP A 236 -14.69 29.30 4.23
C ASP A 236 -14.99 28.01 5.02
N TRP A 237 -13.96 27.33 5.50
CA TRP A 237 -14.07 26.15 6.37
C TRP A 237 -14.23 26.48 7.86
N ASN A 238 -14.24 27.77 8.24
CA ASN A 238 -14.27 28.23 9.63
C ASN A 238 -13.08 27.73 10.49
N LEU A 239 -11.92 27.51 9.88
CA LEU A 239 -10.68 27.03 10.51
C LEU A 239 -9.70 28.18 10.80
N LEU A 240 -10.21 29.28 11.35
CA LEU A 240 -9.44 30.51 11.55
C LEU A 240 -8.24 30.33 12.49
N GLU A 241 -8.28 29.36 13.40
CA GLU A 241 -7.17 29.04 14.30
C GLU A 241 -5.93 28.49 13.58
N ALA A 242 -6.11 27.86 12.41
CA ALA A 242 -5.01 27.31 11.62
C ALA A 242 -4.32 28.36 10.72
N THR A 243 -4.93 29.54 10.55
CA THR A 243 -4.51 30.60 9.59
C THR A 243 -3.03 30.94 9.70
N PHE A 244 -2.53 31.25 10.91
CA PHE A 244 -1.14 31.68 11.10
C PHE A 244 -0.14 30.58 10.71
N THR A 245 -0.38 29.36 11.19
CA THR A 245 0.49 28.21 10.90
C THR A 245 0.45 27.85 9.42
N ALA A 246 -0.75 27.80 8.83
CA ALA A 246 -0.93 27.50 7.42
C ALA A 246 -0.27 28.57 6.53
N GLU A 247 -0.36 29.85 6.89
CA GLU A 247 0.28 30.95 6.16
C GLU A 247 1.80 30.74 6.03
N LEU A 248 2.45 30.43 7.15
CA LEU A 248 3.88 30.19 7.23
C LEU A 248 4.27 28.94 6.44
N VAL A 249 3.60 27.81 6.69
CA VAL A 249 3.88 26.52 6.05
C VAL A 249 3.68 26.60 4.54
N VAL A 250 2.59 27.21 4.06
CA VAL A 250 2.31 27.33 2.63
C VAL A 250 3.33 28.23 1.94
N SER A 251 3.75 29.33 2.58
CA SER A 251 4.79 30.21 2.02
C SER A 251 6.09 29.44 1.76
N GLU A 252 6.55 28.67 2.74
CA GLU A 252 7.79 27.91 2.63
C GLU A 252 7.65 26.74 1.66
N LEU A 253 6.59 25.93 1.78
CA LEU A 253 6.39 24.75 0.93
C LEU A 253 6.23 25.13 -0.55
N VAL A 254 5.42 26.14 -0.85
CA VAL A 254 5.20 26.58 -2.25
C VAL A 254 6.49 27.19 -2.82
N THR A 255 7.21 27.99 -2.05
CA THR A 255 8.49 28.57 -2.50
C THR A 255 9.52 27.47 -2.78
N ASN A 256 9.65 26.50 -1.88
CA ASN A 256 10.58 25.38 -2.06
C ASN A 256 10.19 24.50 -3.25
N ALA A 257 8.90 24.22 -3.42
CA ALA A 257 8.40 23.45 -4.56
C ALA A 257 8.67 24.16 -5.90
N ILE A 258 8.45 25.47 -5.99
CA ILE A 258 8.72 26.25 -7.21
C ILE A 258 10.23 26.28 -7.51
N ARG A 259 11.08 26.41 -6.48
CA ARG A 259 12.52 26.62 -6.65
C ARG A 259 13.31 25.33 -6.88
N TYR A 260 12.91 24.25 -6.20
CA TYR A 260 13.67 23.00 -6.13
C TYR A 260 12.87 21.78 -6.58
N GLY A 261 11.54 21.88 -6.67
CA GLY A 261 10.69 20.80 -7.12
C GLY A 261 10.69 20.62 -8.64
N SER A 262 10.01 19.57 -9.09
CA SER A 262 9.75 19.32 -10.50
C SER A 262 8.24 19.36 -10.76
N PRO A 263 7.77 19.87 -11.92
CA PRO A 263 6.37 19.79 -12.29
C PRO A 263 5.88 18.34 -12.40
N PRO A 264 4.58 18.07 -12.11
CA PRO A 264 3.56 19.03 -11.67
C PRO A 264 3.70 19.40 -10.18
N ILE A 265 3.54 20.68 -9.85
CA ILE A 265 3.47 21.15 -8.46
C ILE A 265 1.99 21.30 -8.08
N ARG A 266 1.59 20.66 -6.97
CA ARG A 266 0.21 20.68 -6.48
C ARG A 266 0.19 20.95 -4.98
N LEU A 267 -0.65 21.89 -4.57
CA LEU A 267 -0.96 22.13 -3.17
C LEU A 267 -2.33 21.55 -2.85
N ARG A 268 -2.40 20.78 -1.75
CA ARG A 268 -3.63 20.20 -1.22
C ARG A 268 -3.82 20.62 0.22
N LEU A 269 -5.00 21.14 0.54
CA LEU A 269 -5.45 21.39 1.90
C LEU A 269 -6.55 20.38 2.23
N ILE A 270 -6.47 19.78 3.41
CA ILE A 270 -7.38 18.73 3.89
C ILE A 270 -7.73 19.02 5.35
N HIS A 271 -8.99 18.87 5.75
CA HIS A 271 -9.45 19.00 7.15
C HIS A 271 -10.36 17.86 7.59
#